data_AF-A0A2P6R4A9-F1
#
_entry.id   AF-A0A2P6R4A9-F1
#
_cell.length_a   1.000
_cell.length_b   1.000
_cell.length_c   1.000
_cell.angle_alpha   90.00
_cell.angle_beta   90.00
_cell.angle_gamma   90.00
#
_symmetry.space_group_name_H-M   'P 1'
#
loop_
_entity.id
_entity.type
_entity.pdbx_description
1 polymer ?
#
loop_
_entity_poly.entity_id
_entity_poly.type
_entity_poly.pdbx_seq_one_letter_code
_entity_poly.pdbx_strand_id
1 'polypeptide(L)'
;MMSSLDSGCSNMRSRRRRPSAVGGRRRRVGGGGRKSRTVRVKVKKLQMLVPGGRGLEAERLFHHTADYIMYLRLQVDVLQELSKIYKL
;
A
#
# COMPACT_ATOMS: atom_id res chain seq x y z
N MET A 1 -50.60 65.99 -10.68
CA MET A 1 -51.49 64.90 -10.23
C MET A 1 -51.86 64.08 -11.45
N MET A 2 -51.43 62.83 -11.53
CA MET A 2 -52.11 61.76 -12.26
C MET A 2 -51.47 60.43 -11.87
N SER A 3 -52.34 59.56 -11.40
CA SER A 3 -52.15 58.27 -10.76
C SER A 3 -51.73 57.20 -11.76
N SER A 4 -51.05 56.14 -11.31
CA SER A 4 -51.46 54.76 -11.58
C SER A 4 -50.60 53.76 -10.78
N LEU A 5 -51.31 52.88 -10.08
CA LEU A 5 -50.84 51.67 -9.43
C LEU A 5 -50.78 50.55 -10.47
N ASP A 6 -49.74 49.71 -10.42
CA ASP A 6 -49.74 48.30 -10.87
C ASP A 6 -48.41 47.71 -10.32
N SER A 7 -48.35 46.98 -9.20
CA SER A 7 -48.86 45.63 -8.92
C SER A 7 -48.37 44.56 -9.90
N GLY A 8 -47.35 43.78 -9.51
CA GLY A 8 -46.90 42.64 -10.31
C GLY A 8 -45.65 41.94 -9.78
N CYS A 9 -45.85 40.90 -8.96
CA CYS A 9 -44.81 39.99 -8.46
C CYS A 9 -44.30 39.00 -9.53
N SER A 10 -43.09 38.48 -9.27
CA SER A 10 -42.53 37.17 -9.69
C SER A 10 -41.91 37.14 -11.11
N ASN A 11 -40.79 36.49 -11.39
CA ASN A 11 -40.28 35.24 -10.85
C ASN A 11 -38.81 35.03 -11.25
N MET A 12 -38.02 34.45 -10.36
CA MET A 12 -36.65 34.02 -10.62
C MET A 12 -36.62 32.80 -11.55
N ARG A 13 -35.70 32.74 -12.53
CA ARG A 13 -35.15 31.47 -13.01
C ARG A 13 -33.70 31.62 -13.45
N SER A 14 -32.86 31.06 -12.59
CA SER A 14 -31.41 31.07 -12.63
C SER A 14 -30.82 30.41 -13.89
N ARG A 15 -29.83 31.12 -14.41
CA ARG A 15 -28.72 30.72 -15.28
C ARG A 15 -28.47 29.20 -15.34
N ARG A 16 -28.87 28.57 -16.45
CA ARG A 16 -28.25 27.32 -16.92
C ARG A 16 -26.86 27.63 -17.49
N ARG A 17 -25.80 27.38 -16.73
CA ARG A 17 -24.46 27.16 -17.31
C ARG A 17 -23.85 25.92 -16.67
N ARG A 18 -23.82 24.85 -17.44
CA ARG A 18 -23.26 23.53 -17.12
C ARG A 18 -21.74 23.67 -16.87
N PRO A 19 -21.17 23.18 -15.77
CA PRO A 19 -19.73 23.16 -15.61
C PRO A 19 -19.14 22.07 -16.50
N SER A 20 -18.44 22.48 -17.55
CA SER A 20 -17.57 21.61 -18.34
C SER A 20 -16.13 21.89 -17.94
N ALA A 21 -15.63 21.15 -16.95
CA ALA A 21 -14.20 21.10 -16.62
C ALA A 21 -13.87 19.76 -15.97
N VAL A 22 -14.01 18.68 -16.74
CA VAL A 22 -13.34 17.41 -16.43
C VAL A 22 -11.86 17.60 -16.79
N GLY A 23 -11.15 18.31 -15.90
CA GLY A 23 -9.71 18.45 -15.93
C GLY A 23 -9.08 17.11 -15.55
N GLY A 24 -8.57 16.40 -16.56
CA GLY A 24 -8.10 15.03 -16.45
C GLY A 24 -7.07 14.81 -15.35
N ARG A 25 -7.43 13.93 -14.40
CA ARG A 25 -6.45 13.16 -13.62
C ARG A 25 -5.70 12.23 -14.58
N ARG A 26 -4.71 12.78 -15.28
CA ARG A 26 -3.72 12.01 -16.02
C ARG A 26 -2.79 11.35 -14.98
N ARG A 27 -3.30 10.30 -14.33
CA ARG A 27 -2.48 9.38 -13.54
C ARG A 27 -1.51 8.78 -14.55
N ARG A 28 -0.26 9.25 -14.53
CA ARG A 28 0.85 8.63 -15.23
C ARG A 28 1.02 7.23 -14.65
N VAL A 29 0.34 6.25 -15.22
CA VAL A 29 0.55 4.84 -14.92
C VAL A 29 1.79 4.44 -15.71
N GLY A 30 2.96 4.72 -15.15
CA GLY A 30 4.20 4.12 -15.60
C GLY A 30 4.08 2.59 -15.46
N GLY A 31 4.16 1.88 -16.58
CA GLY A 31 3.96 0.43 -16.70
C GLY A 31 4.91 -0.46 -15.88
N GLY A 32 5.87 0.10 -15.13
CA GLY A 32 6.76 -0.65 -14.23
C GLY A 32 6.24 -0.83 -12.79
N GLY A 33 5.15 -0.15 -12.40
CA GLY A 33 4.75 -0.02 -11.01
C GLY A 33 4.17 -1.27 -10.33
N ARG A 34 3.72 -2.28 -11.08
CA ARG A 34 3.12 -3.51 -10.50
C ARG A 34 4.18 -4.43 -9.90
N LYS A 35 5.22 -4.80 -10.67
CA LYS A 35 6.29 -5.71 -10.22
C LYS A 35 7.07 -5.12 -9.03
N SER A 36 7.45 -3.85 -9.11
CA SER A 36 8.16 -3.15 -8.03
C SER A 36 7.33 -3.08 -6.73
N ARG A 37 6.01 -2.81 -6.83
CA ARG A 37 5.12 -2.88 -5.66
C ARG A 37 5.09 -4.27 -5.03
N THR A 38 5.02 -5.33 -5.84
CA THR A 38 5.03 -6.72 -5.34
C THR A 38 6.32 -7.06 -4.62
N VAL A 39 7.48 -6.65 -5.15
CA VAL A 39 8.78 -6.88 -4.49
C VAL A 39 8.85 -6.13 -3.16
N ARG A 40 8.43 -4.86 -3.11
CA ARG A 40 8.40 -4.09 -1.86
C ARG A 40 7.51 -4.71 -0.79
N VAL A 41 6.37 -5.28 -1.17
CA VAL A 41 5.49 -6.01 -0.24
C VAL A 41 6.18 -7.27 0.28
N LYS A 42 6.88 -8.03 -0.57
CA LYS A 42 7.65 -9.21 -0.15
C LYS A 42 8.78 -8.85 0.80
N VAL A 43 9.54 -7.79 0.52
CA VAL A 43 10.61 -7.28 1.39
C VAL A 43 10.03 -6.87 2.75
N LYS A 44 8.92 -6.12 2.78
CA LYS A 44 8.25 -5.76 4.04
C LYS A 44 7.80 -6.98 4.84
N LYS A 45 7.26 -8.00 4.18
CA LYS A 45 6.89 -9.27 4.85
C LYS A 45 8.13 -9.95 5.45
N LEU A 46 9.22 -10.00 4.68
CA LEU A 46 10.46 -10.61 5.15
C LEU A 46 11.05 -9.87 6.37
N GLN A 47 11.01 -8.54 6.37
CA GLN A 47 11.41 -7.71 7.53
C GLN A 47 10.61 -8.00 8.81
N MET A 48 9.36 -8.45 8.69
CA MET A 48 8.54 -8.84 9.85
C MET A 48 8.81 -10.26 10.34
N LEU A 49 9.27 -11.15 9.44
CA LEU A 49 9.52 -12.56 9.74
C LEU A 49 10.91 -12.79 10.34
N VAL A 50 11.92 -12.07 9.85
CA VAL A 50 13.30 -12.21 10.31
C VAL A 50 13.50 -11.43 11.60
N PRO A 51 13.95 -12.06 12.70
CA PRO A 51 14.31 -11.35 13.93
C PRO A 51 15.32 -10.25 13.62
N GLY A 52 15.12 -9.03 14.15
CA GLY A 52 16.00 -7.89 13.84
C GLY A 52 15.87 -7.35 12.40
N GLY A 53 15.01 -7.91 11.55
CA GLY A 53 14.86 -7.54 10.15
C GLY A 53 14.13 -6.23 9.88
N ARG A 54 13.44 -5.66 10.87
CA ARG A 54 12.64 -4.43 10.69
C ARG A 54 13.53 -3.24 10.35
N GLY A 55 13.20 -2.55 9.26
CA GLY A 55 13.92 -1.35 8.82
C GLY A 55 15.25 -1.63 8.12
N LEU A 56 15.66 -2.90 7.96
CA LEU A 56 16.87 -3.22 7.19
C LEU A 56 16.66 -2.99 5.69
N GLU A 57 17.68 -2.41 5.06
CA GLU A 57 17.80 -2.35 3.60
C GLU A 57 17.82 -3.75 2.99
N ALA A 58 17.34 -3.89 1.75
CA ALA A 58 17.09 -5.20 1.13
C ALA A 58 18.34 -6.11 1.11
N GLU A 59 19.51 -5.55 0.80
CA GLU A 59 20.77 -6.31 0.74
C GLU A 59 21.15 -6.90 2.10
N ARG A 60 21.13 -6.07 3.16
CA ARG A 60 21.41 -6.51 4.53
C ARG A 60 20.35 -7.49 5.03
N LEU A 61 19.08 -7.23 4.69
CA LEU A 61 17.97 -8.10 5.03
C LEU A 61 18.17 -9.49 4.44
N PHE A 62 18.58 -9.61 3.18
CA PHE A 62 18.80 -10.90 2.53
C PHE A 62 19.98 -11.65 3.13
N HIS A 63 21.08 -10.97 3.43
CA HIS A 63 22.20 -11.57 4.13
C HIS A 63 21.77 -12.10 5.51
N HIS A 64 21.11 -11.27 6.30
CA HIS A 64 20.62 -11.66 7.61
C HIS A 64 19.57 -12.80 7.55
N THR A 65 18.76 -12.82 6.48
CA THR A 65 17.80 -13.90 6.22
C THR A 65 18.53 -15.22 5.98
N ALA A 66 19.64 -15.22 5.24
CA ALA A 66 20.42 -16.42 4.97
C ALA A 66 20.99 -17.01 6.28
N ASP A 67 21.56 -16.15 7.13
CA ASP A 67 22.05 -16.55 8.46
C ASP A 67 20.92 -17.14 9.31
N TYR A 68 19.76 -16.50 9.31
CA TYR A 68 18.62 -16.97 10.09
C TYR A 68 18.06 -18.31 9.59
N ILE A 69 18.00 -18.52 8.28
CA ILE A 69 17.61 -19.83 7.70
C ILE A 69 18.61 -20.91 8.13
N MET A 70 19.92 -20.62 8.08
CA MET A 70 20.95 -21.57 8.49
C MET A 70 20.82 -21.91 9.98
N TYR A 71 20.62 -20.90 10.82
CA TYR A 71 20.39 -21.08 12.26
C TYR A 71 19.19 -21.99 12.55
N LEU A 72 18.04 -21.73 11.92
CA LEU A 72 16.84 -22.55 12.12
C LEU A 72 17.05 -24.00 11.68
N ARG A 73 17.75 -24.22 10.55
CA ARG A 73 18.09 -25.58 10.09
C ARG A 73 18.93 -26.31 11.12
N LEU A 74 20.00 -25.68 11.59
CA LEU A 74 20.87 -26.26 12.60
C LEU A 74 20.10 -26.59 13.90
N GLN A 75 19.21 -25.71 14.35
CA GLN A 75 18.37 -25.98 15.51
C GLN A 75 17.50 -27.22 15.33
N VAL A 76 16.84 -27.34 14.19
CA VAL A 76 15.98 -28.49 13.86
C VAL A 76 16.82 -29.76 13.76
N ASP A 77 17.96 -29.71 13.07
CA ASP A 77 18.86 -30.86 12.88
C ASP A 77 19.35 -31.39 14.23
N VAL A 78 19.81 -30.50 15.13
CA VAL A 78 20.24 -30.88 16.48
C VAL A 78 19.09 -31.51 17.27
N LEU A 79 17.90 -30.89 17.26
CA LEU A 79 16.74 -31.44 17.97
C LEU A 79 16.32 -32.80 17.43
N GLN A 80 16.40 -33.01 16.12
CA GLN A 80 16.11 -34.29 15.49
C GLN A 80 17.13 -35.36 15.88
N GLU A 81 18.43 -35.04 15.89
CA GLU A 81 19.46 -35.99 16.34
C GLU A 81 19.30 -36.34 17.81
N LEU A 82 18.98 -35.37 18.66
CA LEU A 82 18.69 -35.63 20.08
C LEU A 82 17.43 -36.49 20.24
N SER A 83 16.35 -36.22 19.51
CA SER A 83 15.13 -37.07 19.53
C SER A 83 15.46 -38.52 19.15
N LYS A 84 16.31 -38.74 18.14
CA LYS A 84 16.74 -40.09 17.75
C LYS A 84 17.53 -40.79 18.86
N ILE A 85 18.44 -40.07 19.52
CA ILE A 85 19.26 -40.60 20.62
C ILE A 85 18.36 -40.98 21.82
N TYR A 86 17.42 -40.10 22.18
CA TYR A 86 16.56 -40.29 23.35
C TYR A 86 15.27 -41.08 23.05
N LYS A 87 15.01 -41.41 21.78
CA LYS A 87 13.77 -42.07 21.29
C LYS A 87 12.50 -41.33 21.74
N LEU A 88 12.56 -40.00 21.76
CA LEU A 88 11.43 -39.12 22.05
C LEU A 88 10.44 -39.09 20.88
#